data_AF-A0A938BZ19-F1
#
_entry.id   AF-A0A938BZ19-F1
#
_cell.length_a   1.000
_cell.length_b   1.000
_cell.length_c   1.000
_cell.angle_alpha   90.00
_cell.angle_beta   90.00
_cell.angle_gamma   90.00
#
_symmetry.space_group_name_H-M   'P 1'
#
loop_
_entity.id
_entity.type
_entity.pdbx_description
1 polymer ?
#
loop_
_entity_poly.entity_id
_entity_poly.type
_entity_poly.pdbx_seq_one_letter_code
_entity_poly.pdbx_strand_id
1 'polypeptide(L)' 'MNLMYSSENYYVVEFPGSAGIELVDKTTGRGGFLEGAVEVKFRARMANLASEEPEPSTESVDEFLAHYDALLMNPVSLH' A
#
# COMPACT_ATOMS: atom_id res chain seq x y z
N MET A 1 -4.63 -1.53 -14.01
CA MET A 1 -3.99 -1.83 -12.71
C MET A 1 -2.50 -1.59 -12.88
N ASN A 2 -1.89 -0.75 -12.07
CA ASN A 2 -0.46 -0.45 -12.13
C ASN A 2 0.15 -0.76 -10.77
N LEU A 3 1.21 -1.56 -10.76
CA LEU A 3 1.89 -1.99 -9.54
C LEU A 3 2.78 -0.85 -9.07
N MET A 4 2.35 -0.17 -8.01
CA MET A 4 3.11 0.92 -7.39
C MET A 4 4.27 0.39 -6.57
N TYR A 5 4.06 -0.72 -5.86
CA TYR A 5 5.05 -1.30 -4.96
C TYR A 5 4.80 -2.79 -4.76
N SER A 6 5.87 -3.58 -4.64
CA SER A 6 5.78 -4.98 -4.21
C SER A 6 6.98 -5.36 -3.37
N SER A 7 6.73 -5.86 -2.16
CA SER A 7 7.68 -6.55 -1.30
C SER A 7 7.30 -8.02 -1.15
N GLU A 8 8.06 -8.75 -0.33
CA GLU A 8 7.73 -10.13 0.03
C GLU A 8 6.45 -10.20 0.88
N ASN A 9 6.19 -9.17 1.70
CA ASN A 9 5.08 -9.12 2.64
C ASN A 9 3.86 -8.33 2.13
N TYR A 10 4.05 -7.27 1.33
CA TYR A 10 2.97 -6.40 0.87
C TYR A 10 3.03 -6.14 -0.64
N TYR A 11 1.91 -5.72 -1.21
CA TYR A 11 1.89 -5.09 -2.52
C TYR A 11 0.87 -3.95 -2.59
N VAL A 12 1.18 -2.94 -3.39
CA VAL A 12 0.33 -1.76 -3.62
C VAL A 12 0.06 -1.65 -5.10
N VAL A 13 -1.21 -1.55 -5.45
CA VAL A 13 -1.68 -1.46 -6.84
C VAL A 13 -2.62 -0.27 -6.96
N GLU A 14 -2.37 0.56 -7.95
CA GLU A 14 -3.32 1.61 -8.33
C GLU A 14 -4.21 1.15 -9.49
N PHE A 15 -5.43 1.66 -9.53
CA PHE A 15 -6.36 1.40 -10.61
C PHE A 15 -6.48 2.66 -11.48
N PRO A 16 -5.80 2.76 -12.63
CA PRO A 16 -5.97 3.90 -13.53
C PRO A 16 -7.44 3.99 -13.96
N GLY A 17 -8.13 5.03 -13.50
CA GLY A 17 -9.58 5.26 -13.73
C GLY A 17 -10.45 5.23 -12.47
N SER A 18 -9.97 4.63 -11.38
CA SER A 18 -10.54 4.78 -10.03
C SER A 18 -9.50 5.50 -9.19
N ALA A 19 -9.83 6.65 -8.60
CA ALA A 19 -8.90 7.40 -7.74
C ALA A 19 -8.69 6.68 -6.39
N GLY A 20 -8.15 5.46 -6.47
CA GLY A 20 -8.01 4.55 -5.38
C GLY A 20 -6.86 3.57 -5.63
N ILE A 21 -6.27 3.16 -4.51
CA ILE A 21 -5.15 2.24 -4.43
C ILE A 21 -5.61 1.06 -3.57
N GLU A 22 -5.16 -0.12 -3.92
CA GLU A 22 -5.36 -1.32 -3.12
C GLU A 22 -4.03 -1.69 -2.49
N LEU A 23 -4.04 -1.74 -1.17
CA LEU A 23 -2.95 -2.26 -0.35
C LEU A 23 -3.32 -3.67 0.06
N VAL A 24 -2.42 -4.61 -0.14
CA VAL A 24 -2.60 -6.00 0.28
C VAL A 24 -1.40 -6.47 1.07
N ASP A 25 -1.69 -7.06 2.21
CA ASP A 25 -0.79 -7.84 3.03
C ASP A 25 -0.86 -9.31 2.62
N LYS A 26 0.25 -9.82 2.12
CA LYS A 26 0.44 -11.21 1.68
C LYS A 26 0.61 -12.16 2.86
N THR A 27 0.99 -11.65 4.03
CA THR A 27 1.30 -12.47 5.21
C THR A 27 0.03 -13.01 5.87
N THR A 28 -0.99 -12.17 6.00
CA THR A 28 -2.32 -12.46 6.54
C THR A 28 -3.35 -12.70 5.45
N GLY A 29 -3.04 -12.38 4.18
CA GLY A 29 -3.96 -12.51 3.06
C GLY A 29 -5.11 -11.51 3.14
N ARG A 30 -4.82 -10.29 3.60
CA ARG A 30 -5.82 -9.24 3.79
C ARG A 30 -5.47 -8.00 2.99
N GLY A 31 -6.49 -7.32 2.51
CA GLY A 31 -6.36 -6.14 1.68
C GLY A 31 -7.33 -5.06 2.08
N GLY A 32 -7.01 -3.84 1.67
CA GLY A 32 -7.79 -2.64 1.89
C GLY A 32 -7.74 -1.77 0.65
N PHE A 33 -8.91 -1.30 0.24
CA PHE A 33 -9.03 -0.30 -0.80
C PHE A 33 -9.03 1.08 -0.17
N LEU A 34 -8.02 1.89 -0.50
CA LEU A 34 -7.88 3.26 -0.04
C LEU A 34 -8.31 4.17 -1.19
N GLU A 35 -9.30 5.03 -0.94
CA GLU A 35 -9.81 5.99 -1.91
C GLU A 35 -10.04 7.37 -1.28
N GLY A 36 -10.14 8.39 -2.13
CA GLY A 36 -10.41 9.76 -1.71
C GLY A 36 -9.34 10.31 -0.77
N ALA A 37 -9.73 10.83 0.40
CA ALA A 37 -8.81 11.49 1.31
C ALA A 37 -7.71 10.57 1.87
N VAL A 38 -7.97 9.25 1.96
CA VAL A 38 -7.00 8.28 2.47
C VAL A 38 -5.94 8.00 1.42
N GLU A 39 -6.34 7.86 0.15
CA GLU A 39 -5.43 7.69 -0.99
C GLU A 39 -4.49 8.90 -1.15
N VAL A 40 -5.02 10.12 -1.09
CA VAL A 40 -4.21 11.36 -1.18
C VAL A 40 -3.16 11.40 -0.06
N LYS A 41 -3.58 11.09 1.18
CA LYS A 41 -2.66 11.05 2.33
C LYS A 41 -1.61 9.96 2.18
N PHE A 42 -2.00 8.77 1.71
CA PHE A 42 -1.07 7.67 1.47
C PHE A 42 0.00 8.05 0.45
N ARG A 43 -0.39 8.63 -0.69
CA ARG A 43 0.56 9.09 -1.71
C ARG A 43 1.50 10.17 -1.19
N ALA A 44 0.98 11.12 -0.41
CA ALA A 44 1.80 12.13 0.23
C ALA A 44 2.82 11.53 1.21
N ARG A 45 2.42 10.50 1.97
CA ARG A 45 3.32 9.77 2.87
C ARG A 45 4.38 8.95 2.13
N MET A 46 4.01 8.24 1.06
CA MET A 46 4.96 7.53 0.20
C MET A 46 5.97 8.47 -0.44
N ALA A 47 5.52 9.63 -0.95
CA ALA A 47 6.40 10.65 -1.50
C ALA A 47 7.33 11.25 -0.44
N ASN A 48 6.84 11.41 0.79
CA ASN A 48 7.65 11.87 1.91
C ASN A 48 8.71 10.83 2.28
N LEU A 49 8.35 9.54 2.36
CA LEU A 49 9.28 8.44 2.60
C LEU A 49 10.41 8.40 1.55
N ALA A 50 10.05 8.54 0.26
CA ALA A 50 11.01 8.61 -0.84
C ALA A 50 11.84 9.90 -0.86
N SER A 51 11.43 10.94 -0.12
CA SER A 51 12.19 12.19 0.03
C SER A 51 13.11 12.16 1.25
N GLU A 52 12.74 11.43 2.30
CA GLU A 52 13.54 11.23 3.50
C GLU A 52 14.68 10.24 3.25
N GLU A 53 14.41 9.19 2.47
CA GLU A 53 15.39 8.19 2.07
C GLU A 53 15.47 8.14 0.53
N PRO A 54 16.66 8.35 -0.09
CA PRO A 54 16.81 8.28 -1.54
C PRO A 54 16.52 6.89 -2.11
N GLU A 55 16.65 5.85 -1.29
CA GLU A 55 16.27 4.48 -1.58
C GLU A 55 15.58 3.88 -0.34
N PRO A 56 14.25 4.09 -0.18
CA PRO A 56 13.54 3.54 0.97
C PRO A 56 13.64 2.01 0.92
N SER A 57 14.18 1.44 2.00
CA SER A 57 14.34 -0.01 2.11
C SER A 57 12.98 -0.69 2.12
N THR A 58 12.91 -1.94 1.63
CA THR A 58 11.65 -2.68 1.65
C THR A 58 11.07 -2.79 3.06
N GLU A 59 11.92 -2.89 4.08
CA GLU A 59 11.53 -2.90 5.50
C GLU A 59 10.90 -1.58 5.98
N SER A 60 11.45 -0.42 5.61
CA SER A 60 10.86 0.90 5.95
C SER A 60 9.46 1.04 5.36
N VAL A 61 9.29 0.62 4.10
CA VAL A 61 7.99 0.64 3.43
C VAL A 61 7.04 -0.36 4.09
N ASP A 62 7.50 -1.58 4.38
CA ASP A 62 6.72 -2.61 5.07
C ASP A 62 6.18 -2.12 6.42
N GLU A 63 7.02 -1.48 7.23
CA GLU A 63 6.65 -0.93 8.53
C GLU A 63 5.60 0.19 8.37
N PHE A 64 5.76 1.05 7.36
CA PHE A 64 4.76 2.06 7.02
C PHE A 64 3.42 1.43 6.59
N LEU A 65 3.45 0.38 5.77
CA LEU A 65 2.26 -0.33 5.28
C LEU A 65 1.55 -1.08 6.41
N ALA A 66 2.31 -1.64 7.36
CA ALA A 66 1.76 -2.30 8.56
C ALA A 66 0.90 -1.35 9.41
N HIS A 67 1.14 -0.03 9.35
CA HIS A 67 0.29 0.95 10.03
C HIS A 67 -1.13 1.02 9.47
N TYR A 68 -1.34 0.53 8.24
CA TYR A 68 -2.65 0.44 7.60
C TYR A 68 -3.31 -0.92 7.82
N ASP A 69 -2.72 -1.85 8.59
CA ASP A 69 -3.27 -3.18 8.89
C ASP A 69 -4.73 -3.11 9.39
N ALA A 70 -5.04 -2.13 10.25
CA ALA A 70 -6.39 -1.90 10.74
C ALA A 70 -7.42 -1.57 9.64
N LEU A 71 -6.97 -1.11 8.47
CA LEU A 71 -7.79 -0.83 7.29
C LEU A 71 -7.87 -2.04 6.33
N LEU A 72 -7.02 -3.06 6.52
CA LEU A 72 -6.99 -4.30 5.74
C LEU A 72 -8.04 -5.28 6.26
N MET A 73 -9.32 -4.91 6.12
CA MET A 73 -10.43 -5.74 6.60
C MET A 73 -10.93 -6.75 5.56
N ASN A 74 -10.52 -6.62 4.30
CA ASN A 74 -11.05 -7.43 3.23
C ASN A 74 -10.17 -8.69 3.03
N PRO A 75 -10.72 -9.91 3.12
CA PRO A 75 -9.94 -11.11 2.84
C PRO A 75 -9.59 -11.15 1.34
N VAL A 76 -8.30 -11.17 1.03
CA VAL A 76 -7.81 -11.39 -0.32
C VAL A 76 -7.70 -12.89 -0.49
N SER A 77 -8.75 -13.47 -1.10
CA SER A 77 -8.64 -14.84 -1.58
C SER A 77 -7.64 -14.83 -2.73
N LEU A 78 -6.43 -15.31 -2.45
CA LEU A 78 -5.37 -15.55 -3.43
C LEU A 78 -5.99 -16.20 -4.68
N HIS A 79 -5.83 -15.57 -5.84
CA HIS A 79 -6.23 -16.16 -7.13
C HIS A 79 -5.10 -17.04 -7.68
#